data_AF-A0A2T1DFW4-F1
#
_entry.id   AF-A0A2T1DFW4-F1
#
_cell.length_a   1.000
_cell.length_b   1.000
_cell.length_c   1.000
_cell.angle_alpha   90.00
_cell.angle_beta   90.00
_cell.angle_gamma   90.00
#
_symmetry.space_group_name_H-M   'P 1'
#
loop_
_entity.id
_entity.type
_entity.pdbx_description
1 polymer ?
#
loop_
_entity_poly.entity_id
_entity_poly.type
_entity_poly.pdbx_seq_one_letter_code
_entity_poly.pdbx_strand_id
1 'polypeptide(L)'
;MVLEIETPLSAAQAPTWDFWKVFGSTFVTIFLAELGDKTQVATLLMSAQSQNPWVVFAGAASALVATSLVGVLVGRWLSTRLSLKTLERATGMLLLVISALLVWDVARM
;
A
#
# COMPACT_ATOMS: atom_id res chain seq x y z
N MET A 1 59.30 -4.74 -5.99
CA MET A 1 58.88 -3.35 -6.25
C MET A 1 57.77 -3.40 -7.29
N VAL A 2 56.58 -3.83 -6.86
CA VAL A 2 55.36 -3.82 -7.68
C VAL A 2 54.60 -2.59 -7.21
N LEU A 3 54.35 -1.65 -8.12
CA LEU A 3 53.51 -0.50 -7.84
C LEU A 3 52.07 -0.99 -7.77
N GLU A 4 51.58 -1.22 -6.56
CA GLU A 4 50.14 -1.33 -6.29
C GLU A 4 49.49 -0.03 -6.73
N ILE A 5 48.85 -0.09 -7.90
CA ILE A 5 47.96 0.95 -8.37
C ILE A 5 46.81 0.97 -7.38
N GLU A 6 46.79 1.98 -6.52
CA GLU A 6 45.61 2.42 -5.80
C GLU A 6 44.56 2.83 -6.84
N THR A 7 43.84 1.83 -7.35
CA THR A 7 42.54 2.08 -7.96
C THR A 7 41.74 2.80 -6.89
N PRO A 8 41.28 4.05 -7.11
CA PRO A 8 40.38 4.67 -6.15
C PRO A 8 39.16 3.77 -6.13
N LEU A 9 38.98 3.02 -5.04
CA LEU A 9 37.79 2.24 -4.77
C LEU A 9 36.64 3.21 -5.01
N SER A 10 35.94 3.00 -6.12
CA SER A 10 34.79 3.80 -6.53
C SER A 10 33.96 3.96 -5.27
N ALA A 11 33.95 5.18 -4.73
CA ALA A 11 33.21 5.49 -3.53
C ALA A 11 31.77 5.17 -3.89
N ALA A 12 31.31 3.98 -3.48
CA ALA A 12 30.00 3.46 -3.79
C ALA A 12 29.05 4.56 -3.37
N GLN A 13 28.47 5.24 -4.36
CA GLN A 13 27.62 6.40 -4.13
C GLN A 13 26.53 5.90 -3.19
N ALA A 14 26.62 6.30 -1.91
CA ALA A 14 25.61 5.96 -0.94
C ALA A 14 24.28 6.46 -1.49
N PRO A 15 23.21 5.65 -1.46
CA PRO A 15 21.94 6.06 -2.03
C PRO A 15 21.56 7.41 -1.40
N THR A 16 21.58 8.47 -2.21
CA THR A 16 21.10 9.78 -1.77
C THR A 16 19.58 9.67 -1.77
N TRP A 17 19.01 9.50 -0.58
CA TRP A 17 17.57 9.39 -0.38
C TRP A 17 16.91 10.72 -0.74
N ASP A 18 16.65 10.88 -2.02
CA ASP A 18 15.96 12.01 -2.58
C ASP A 18 14.49 11.89 -2.18
N PHE A 19 14.14 12.58 -1.09
CA PHE A 19 12.79 12.58 -0.50
C PHE A 19 11.71 12.80 -1.56
N TRP A 20 11.95 13.71 -2.52
CA TRP A 20 11.01 14.02 -3.58
C TRP A 20 10.83 12.86 -4.56
N LYS A 21 11.90 12.11 -4.85
CA LYS A 21 11.80 10.89 -5.66
C LYS A 21 11.02 9.80 -4.94
N VAL A 22 11.29 9.58 -3.64
CA VAL A 22 10.60 8.55 -2.84
C VAL A 22 9.13 8.91 -2.64
N PHE A 23 8.84 10.17 -2.32
CA PHE A 23 7.47 10.68 -2.19
C PHE A 23 6.72 10.55 -3.52
N GLY A 24 7.31 11.04 -4.62
CA GLY A 24 6.70 10.99 -5.94
C GLY A 24 6.42 9.56 -6.42
N SER A 25 7.39 8.66 -6.28
CA SER A 25 7.22 7.26 -6.69
C SER A 25 6.16 6.53 -5.86
N THR A 26 6.18 6.72 -4.53
CA THR A 26 5.20 6.11 -3.62
C THR A 26 3.81 6.67 -3.87
N PHE A 27 3.67 7.99 -4.00
CA PHE A 27 2.40 8.64 -4.29
C PHE A 27 1.81 8.14 -5.61
N VAL A 28 2.57 8.17 -6.71
CA VAL A 28 2.07 7.73 -8.03
C VAL A 28 1.70 6.25 -8.01
N THR A 29 2.51 5.41 -7.37
CA THR A 29 2.24 3.96 -7.31
C THR A 29 0.96 3.67 -6.54
N ILE A 30 0.80 4.25 -5.35
CA ILE A 30 -0.40 4.04 -4.53
C ILE A 30 -1.62 4.69 -5.18
N PHE A 31 -1.48 5.91 -5.70
CA PHE A 31 -2.56 6.63 -6.38
C PHE A 31 -3.10 5.82 -7.57
N LEU A 32 -2.23 5.30 -8.44
CA LEU A 32 -2.65 4.45 -9.55
C LEU A 32 -3.26 3.12 -9.07
N ALA A 33 -2.73 2.54 -8.01
CA ALA A 33 -3.26 1.29 -7.45
C ALA A 33 -4.64 1.46 -6.82
N GLU A 34 -4.94 2.64 -6.26
CA GLU A 34 -6.23 2.93 -5.62
C GLU A 34 -7.22 3.67 -6.52
N LEU A 35 -6.80 4.21 -7.66
CA LEU A 35 -7.66 4.95 -8.58
C LEU A 35 -8.84 4.08 -9.06
N GLY A 36 -10.06 4.53 -8.76
CA GLY A 36 -11.27 3.82 -9.17
C GLY A 36 -11.65 2.66 -8.25
N ASP A 37 -11.11 2.59 -7.03
CA ASP A 37 -11.61 1.64 -6.04
C ASP A 37 -13.10 1.87 -5.74
N LYS A 38 -13.78 0.78 -5.38
CA LYS A 38 -15.22 0.77 -5.04
C LYS A 38 -15.54 1.74 -3.92
N THR A 39 -14.60 1.97 -2.98
CA THR A 39 -14.78 2.96 -1.92
C THR A 39 -14.81 4.41 -2.44
N GLN A 40 -14.06 4.73 -3.50
CA GLN A 40 -14.09 6.05 -4.14
C GLN A 40 -15.42 6.29 -4.83
N VAL A 41 -15.92 5.31 -5.59
CA VAL A 41 -17.25 5.39 -6.24
C VAL A 41 -18.36 5.51 -5.20
N ALA A 42 -18.31 4.73 -4.12
CA ALA A 42 -19.28 4.83 -3.03
C ALA A 42 -19.27 6.22 -2.36
N THR A 43 -18.08 6.77 -2.09
CA THR A 43 -17.93 8.11 -1.50
C THR A 43 -18.43 9.20 -2.45
N LEU A 44 -18.16 9.08 -3.75
CA LEU A 44 -18.68 9.98 -4.79
C LEU A 44 -20.20 9.95 -4.85
N LEU A 45 -20.81 8.76 -4.84
CA LEU A 45 -22.26 8.59 -4.86
C LEU A 45 -22.92 9.13 -3.57
N MET A 46 -22.31 8.89 -2.41
CA MET A 46 -22.77 9.46 -1.14
C MET A 46 -22.66 10.98 -1.13
N SER A 47 -21.58 11.53 -1.69
CA SER A 47 -21.38 12.98 -1.81
C SER A 47 -22.42 13.60 -2.77
N ALA A 48 -22.69 12.95 -3.90
CA ALA A 48 -23.67 13.38 -4.88
C ALA A 48 -25.11 13.37 -4.36
N GLN A 49 -25.44 12.48 -3.42
CA GLN A 49 -26.76 12.40 -2.79
C GLN A 49 -26.88 13.24 -1.50
N SER A 50 -25.76 13.71 -0.94
CA SER A 50 -25.75 14.46 0.31
C SER A 50 -26.06 15.94 0.08
N GLN A 51 -26.92 16.50 0.94
CA GLN A 51 -27.18 17.94 1.02
C GLN A 51 -25.93 18.73 1.49
N ASN A 52 -24.96 18.05 2.10
CA ASN A 52 -23.71 18.65 2.57
C ASN A 52 -22.49 17.75 2.27
N PRO A 53 -21.73 18.04 1.19
CA PRO A 53 -20.55 17.25 0.79
C PRO A 53 -19.45 17.20 1.85
N TRP A 54 -19.33 18.24 2.70
CA TRP A 54 -18.29 18.30 3.73
C TRP A 54 -18.47 17.24 4.81
N VAL A 55 -19.73 16.88 5.12
CA VAL A 55 -20.03 15.82 6.11
C VAL A 55 -19.63 14.46 5.55
N VAL A 56 -19.87 14.21 4.26
CA VAL A 56 -19.44 12.97 3.60
C VAL A 56 -17.92 12.89 3.54
N PHE A 57 -17.24 13.99 3.23
CA PHE A 57 -15.78 14.05 3.26
C PHE A 57 -15.22 13.72 4.65
N ALA A 58 -15.73 14.37 5.71
CA ALA A 58 -15.29 14.11 7.07
C ALA A 58 -15.57 12.67 7.52
N GLY A 59 -16.75 12.12 7.15
CA GLY A 59 -17.11 10.73 7.41
C GLY A 59 -16.18 9.74 6.71
N ALA A 60 -15.95 9.91 5.41
CA ALA A 60 -15.07 9.04 4.64
C ALA A 60 -13.61 9.14 5.10
N ALA A 61 -13.11 10.37 5.36
CA ALA A 61 -11.77 10.60 5.87
C ALA A 61 -11.56 9.96 7.25
N SER A 62 -12.50 10.15 8.17
CA SER A 62 -12.42 9.53 9.51
C SER A 62 -12.51 8.00 9.43
N ALA A 63 -13.36 7.45 8.57
CA ALA A 63 -13.43 6.01 8.33
C ALA A 63 -12.11 5.44 7.79
N LEU A 64 -11.47 6.13 6.84
CA LEU A 64 -10.17 5.74 6.29
C LEU A 64 -9.08 5.75 7.37
N VAL A 65 -9.00 6.82 8.16
CA VAL A 65 -8.04 6.94 9.27
C VAL A 65 -8.27 5.87 10.32
N ALA A 66 -9.53 5.64 10.71
CA ALA A 66 -9.88 4.62 11.70
C ALA A 66 -9.51 3.21 11.22
N THR A 67 -9.87 2.87 9.97
CA THR A 67 -9.57 1.56 9.39
C THR A 67 -8.06 1.36 9.24
N SER A 68 -7.33 2.37 8.80
CA SER A 68 -5.86 2.33 8.71
C SER A 68 -5.21 2.15 10.08
N LEU A 69 -5.69 2.86 11.09
CA LEU A 69 -5.19 2.74 12.46
C LEU A 69 -5.40 1.33 13.02
N VAL A 70 -6.59 0.76 12.82
CA VAL A 70 -6.87 -0.64 13.20
C VAL A 70 -5.94 -1.59 12.46
N GLY A 71 -5.76 -1.41 11.15
CA GLY A 71 -4.85 -2.23 10.33
C GLY A 71 -3.41 -2.18 10.82
N VAL A 72 -2.89 -0.99 11.14
CA VAL A 72 -1.54 -0.82 11.68
C VAL A 72 -1.39 -1.44 13.07
N LEU A 73 -2.37 -1.25 13.96
CA LEU A 73 -2.33 -1.84 15.31
C LEU A 73 -2.34 -3.37 15.25
N VAL A 74 -3.24 -3.95 14.47
CA VAL A 74 -3.33 -5.40 14.27
C VAL A 74 -2.05 -5.93 13.59
N GLY A 75 -1.57 -5.25 12.55
CA GLY A 75 -0.35 -5.62 11.84
C GLY A 75 0.89 -5.58 12.75
N ARG A 76 1.02 -4.54 13.59
CA ARG A 76 2.08 -4.45 14.61
C ARG A 76 1.97 -5.55 15.65
N TRP A 77 0.77 -5.85 16.13
CA TRP A 77 0.58 -6.94 17.09
C TRP A 77 0.98 -8.29 16.46
N LEU A 78 0.56 -8.54 15.22
CA LEU A 78 0.85 -9.77 14.50
C LEU A 78 2.34 -9.94 14.20
N SER A 79 3.05 -8.84 13.86
CA SER A 79 4.49 -8.87 13.59
C SER A 79 5.34 -9.19 14.83
N THR A 80 4.83 -8.97 16.04
CA THR A 80 5.51 -9.41 17.28
C THR A 80 5.36 -10.90 17.56
N ARG A 81 4.33 -11.55 17.00
CA ARG A 81 3.99 -12.96 17.27
C ARG A 81 4.45 -13.90 16.15
N LEU A 82 4.52 -13.42 14.91
CA LEU A 82 4.80 -14.24 13.73
C LEU A 82 6.06 -13.79 13.00
N SER A 83 6.81 -14.74 12.45
CA SER A 83 7.96 -14.41 11.58
C SER A 83 7.48 -13.71 10.30
N LEU A 84 8.26 -12.74 9.81
CA LEU A 84 7.95 -11.99 8.58
C LEU A 84 7.68 -12.92 7.39
N LYS A 85 8.47 -14.00 7.27
CA LYS A 85 8.31 -15.02 6.21
C LYS A 85 6.97 -15.74 6.26
N THR A 86 6.42 -15.94 7.45
CA THR A 86 5.10 -16.58 7.62
C THR A 86 4.00 -15.61 7.20
N LEU A 87 4.13 -14.34 7.55
CA LEU A 87 3.16 -13.29 7.22
C LEU A 87 3.11 -13.06 5.70
N GLU A 88 4.26 -12.95 5.03
CA GLU A 88 4.33 -12.81 3.58
C GLU A 88 3.69 -13.99 2.84
N ARG A 89 4.00 -15.22 3.25
CA ARG A 89 3.39 -16.42 2.65
C ARG A 89 1.90 -16.50 2.90
N ALA A 90 1.44 -16.16 4.11
CA ALA A 90 0.02 -16.19 4.46
C ALA A 90 -0.77 -15.16 3.64
N THR A 91 -0.28 -13.91 3.56
CA THR A 91 -0.90 -12.85 2.75
C THR A 91 -0.95 -13.21 1.27
N GLY A 92 0.15 -13.75 0.72
CA GLY A 92 0.22 -14.21 -0.67
C GLY A 92 -0.76 -15.35 -0.97
N MET A 93 -0.80 -16.38 -0.11
CA MET A 93 -1.76 -17.48 -0.26
C MET A 93 -3.21 -17.01 -0.15
N LEU A 94 -3.50 -16.14 0.82
CA LEU A 94 -4.84 -15.59 1.00
C LEU A 94 -5.29 -14.80 -0.24
N LEU A 95 -4.41 -13.96 -0.81
CA LEU A 95 -4.69 -13.21 -2.03
C LEU A 95 -4.94 -14.13 -3.22
N LEU A 96 -4.14 -15.19 -3.39
CA LEU A 96 -4.34 -16.17 -4.48
C LEU A 96 -5.68 -16.91 -4.34
N VAL A 97 -6.04 -17.30 -3.13
CA VAL A 97 -7.32 -17.97 -2.86
C VAL A 97 -8.49 -17.03 -3.17
N ILE A 98 -8.47 -15.79 -2.67
CA ILE A 98 -9.52 -14.81 -2.96
C ILE A 98 -9.63 -14.53 -4.46
N SER A 99 -8.49 -14.38 -5.14
CA SER A 99 -8.45 -14.18 -6.59
C SER A 99 -9.07 -15.35 -7.36
N ALA A 100 -8.69 -16.59 -7.02
CA ALA A 100 -9.25 -17.79 -7.65
C ALA A 100 -10.77 -17.92 -7.40
N LEU A 101 -11.23 -17.64 -6.17
CA LEU A 101 -12.65 -17.64 -5.83
C LEU A 101 -13.42 -16.59 -6.63
N LEU A 102 -12.90 -15.36 -6.74
CA LEU A 102 -13.53 -14.31 -7.53
C LEU A 102 -13.61 -14.66 -9.02
N VAL A 103 -12.55 -15.23 -9.59
CA VAL A 103 -12.54 -15.67 -10.99
C VAL A 103 -13.55 -16.79 -11.22
N TRP A 104 -13.62 -17.76 -10.30
CA TRP A 104 -14.60 -18.85 -10.36
C TRP A 104 -16.04 -18.32 -10.27
N ASP A 105 -16.28 -17.37 -9.37
CA ASP A 105 -17.58 -16.74 -9.17
C ASP A 105 -18.03 -15.94 -10.38
N VAL A 106 -17.10 -15.32 -11.12
CA VAL A 106 -17.38 -14.64 -12.39
C VAL A 106 -17.61 -15.65 -13.52
N ALA A 107 -16.86 -16.74 -13.57
CA ALA A 107 -16.98 -17.74 -14.64
C ALA A 107 -18.28 -18.55 -14.59
N ARG A 108 -18.90 -18.67 -13.42
CA ARG A 108 -20.20 -19.35 -13.23
C ARG A 108 -21.41 -18.43 -13.44
N MET A 109 -21.18 -17.15 -13.70
CA MET A 109 -22.20 -16.10 -13.84
C MET A 109 -22.53 -15.89 -15.31
#